data_AF-A0A2Z4ZS63-F1
#
_entry.id   AF-A0A2Z4ZS63-F1
#
_cell.length_a   1.000
_cell.length_b   1.000
_cell.length_c   1.000
_cell.angle_alpha   90.00
_cell.angle_beta   90.00
_cell.angle_gamma   90.00
#
_symmetry.space_group_name_H-M   'P 1'
#
loop_
_entity.id
_entity.type
_entity.pdbx_description
1 polymer ?
#
loop_
_entity_poly.entity_id
_entity_poly.type
_entity_poly.pdbx_seq_one_letter_code
_entity_poly.pdbx_strand_id
1 'polypeptide(L)'
;MIPPRIAYLEISPRQTGKTERLVRHAKSCLAAGKRVCFVTLQGSVEDIRYRLPGAFIWGNDEEVPCREDDEGVIWFYDEFDWLDSTKIHAGAYYATTPKFLRTLGEQTAENDLLLGLIEANDRQLCRYTWPVDLSDILKEARASYSPEEFRLLYLGEFLK
;
A
#
# COMPACT_ATOMS: atom_id res chain seq x y z
N MET A 1 -20.02 -9.13 -9.16
CA MET A 1 -20.11 -7.69 -8.84
C MET A 1 -18.84 -7.06 -9.37
N ILE A 2 -18.89 -5.93 -10.08
CA ILE A 2 -17.66 -5.28 -10.58
C ILE A 2 -16.98 -4.61 -9.37
N PRO A 3 -15.69 -4.86 -9.10
CA PRO A 3 -15.01 -4.23 -7.97
C PRO A 3 -14.97 -2.70 -8.17
N PRO A 4 -15.04 -1.91 -7.08
CA PRO A 4 -14.96 -0.46 -7.17
C PRO A 4 -13.60 -0.05 -7.75
N ARG A 5 -13.60 0.85 -8.74
CA ARG A 5 -12.38 1.28 -9.42
C ARG A 5 -11.51 2.13 -8.49
N ILE A 6 -10.28 1.68 -8.20
CA ILE A 6 -9.31 2.44 -7.40
C ILE A 6 -8.56 3.48 -8.26
N ALA A 7 -7.87 4.41 -7.62
CA ALA A 7 -7.09 5.44 -8.33
C ALA A 7 -5.64 5.03 -8.59
N TYR A 8 -5.05 4.26 -7.68
CA TYR A 8 -3.63 3.93 -7.72
C TYR A 8 -3.29 2.66 -6.94
N LEU A 9 -2.43 1.83 -7.51
CA LEU A 9 -1.85 0.66 -6.87
C LEU A 9 -0.35 0.60 -7.12
N GLU A 10 0.43 0.58 -6.05
CA GLU A 10 1.87 0.35 -6.07
C GLU A 10 2.26 -0.88 -5.26
N ILE A 11 3.01 -1.77 -5.90
CA ILE A 11 3.56 -2.96 -5.26
C ILE A 11 5.06 -2.95 -5.54
N SER A 12 5.87 -2.68 -4.53
CA SER A 12 7.31 -2.47 -4.69
C SER A 12 8.11 -2.99 -3.49
N PRO A 13 9.40 -3.34 -3.68
CA PRO A 13 10.31 -3.69 -2.58
C PRO A 13 10.34 -2.67 -1.44
N ARG A 14 10.93 -3.06 -0.30
CA ARG A 14 11.18 -2.13 0.81
C ARG A 14 12.05 -0.96 0.34
N GLN A 15 11.86 0.20 0.97
CA GLN A 15 12.73 1.38 0.79
C GLN A 15 12.80 1.97 -0.64
N THR A 16 11.79 1.75 -1.49
CA THR A 16 11.73 2.35 -2.84
C THR A 16 11.06 3.73 -2.86
N GLY A 17 10.63 4.26 -1.70
CA GLY A 17 9.96 5.57 -1.59
C GLY A 17 8.43 5.55 -1.71
N LYS A 18 7.80 4.38 -1.54
CA LYS A 18 6.32 4.19 -1.56
C LYS A 18 5.58 5.23 -0.73
N THR A 19 5.87 5.27 0.58
CA THR A 19 5.23 6.18 1.54
C THR A 19 5.38 7.64 1.13
N GLU A 20 6.54 8.04 0.59
CA GLU A 20 6.77 9.42 0.13
C GLU A 20 5.92 9.77 -1.09
N ARG A 21 5.80 8.86 -2.06
CA ARG A 21 4.87 9.05 -3.20
C ARG A 21 3.43 9.15 -2.71
N LEU A 22 3.01 8.28 -1.80
CA LEU A 22 1.66 8.27 -1.26
C LEU A 22 1.33 9.56 -0.49
N VAL A 23 2.25 10.02 0.37
CA VAL A 23 2.15 11.31 1.08
C VAL A 23 2.08 12.48 0.11
N ARG A 24 2.81 12.47 -1.00
CA ARG A 24 2.74 13.52 -2.03
C ARG A 24 1.36 13.59 -2.69
N HIS A 25 0.76 12.45 -3.00
CA HIS A 25 -0.60 12.41 -3.51
C HIS A 25 -1.60 12.93 -2.47
N ALA A 26 -1.49 12.49 -1.22
CA ALA A 26 -2.33 12.96 -0.11
C ALA A 26 -2.23 14.49 0.10
N LYS A 27 -1.02 15.06 0.07
CA LYS A 27 -0.80 16.52 0.13
C LYS A 27 -1.50 17.25 -1.01
N SER A 28 -1.45 16.69 -2.22
CA SER A 28 -2.11 17.29 -3.39
C SER A 28 -3.64 17.30 -3.23
N CYS A 29 -4.20 16.22 -2.67
CA CYS A 29 -5.63 16.16 -2.35
C CYS A 29 -6.03 17.17 -1.27
N LEU A 30 -5.25 17.28 -0.18
CA LEU A 30 -5.47 18.29 0.87
C LEU A 30 -5.41 19.71 0.32
N ALA A 31 -4.42 20.01 -0.52
CA ALA A 31 -4.27 21.31 -1.17
C ALA A 31 -5.45 21.66 -2.10
N ALA A 32 -6.09 20.63 -2.68
CA ALA A 32 -7.32 20.78 -3.46
C ALA A 32 -8.59 20.84 -2.61
N GLY A 33 -8.47 20.96 -1.28
CA GLY A 33 -9.60 21.04 -0.33
C GLY A 33 -10.34 19.72 -0.14
N LYS A 34 -9.75 18.57 -0.51
CA LYS A 34 -10.37 17.26 -0.32
C LYS A 34 -10.15 16.77 1.12
N ARG A 35 -11.13 16.05 1.65
CA ARG A 35 -10.97 15.30 2.90
C ARG A 35 -10.07 14.10 2.62
N VAL A 36 -9.03 13.92 3.42
CA VAL A 36 -8.06 12.84 3.24
C VAL A 36 -8.06 11.95 4.48
N CYS A 37 -8.24 10.65 4.26
CA CYS A 37 -7.97 9.60 5.26
C CYS A 37 -6.72 8.83 4.85
N PHE A 38 -5.81 8.64 5.78
CA PHE A 38 -4.56 7.92 5.57
C PHE A 38 -4.42 6.84 6.63
N VAL A 39 -4.34 5.59 6.20
CA VAL A 39 -4.21 4.42 7.06
C VAL A 39 -2.80 3.86 6.88
N THR A 40 -2.12 3.56 7.98
CA THR A 40 -0.74 3.09 8.00
C THR A 40 -0.49 2.18 9.19
N LEU A 41 0.65 1.51 9.23
CA LEU A 41 1.10 0.76 10.41
C LEU A 41 1.24 1.69 11.63
N GLN A 42 0.91 1.17 12.83
CA GLN A 42 0.90 1.93 14.09
C GLN A 42 2.21 2.71 14.33
N GLY A 43 3.36 2.09 14.06
CA GLY A 43 4.66 2.72 14.25
C GLY A 43 4.95 3.93 13.35
N SER A 44 4.12 4.18 12.33
CA SER A 44 4.27 5.31 11.39
C SER A 44 3.25 6.43 11.60
N VAL A 45 2.26 6.25 12.49
CA VAL A 45 1.14 7.20 12.66
C VAL A 45 1.61 8.61 12.98
N GLU A 46 2.53 8.78 13.93
CA GLU A 46 3.02 10.11 14.32
C GLU A 46 3.81 10.82 13.20
N ASP A 47 4.65 10.07 12.45
CA ASP A 47 5.39 10.62 11.30
C ASP A 47 4.42 11.10 10.21
N ILE A 48 3.43 10.27 9.87
CA ILE A 48 2.45 10.62 8.85
C ILE A 48 1.59 11.81 9.32
N ARG A 49 1.18 11.87 10.59
CA ARG A 49 0.43 13.00 11.15
C ARG A 49 1.23 14.30 11.07
N TYR A 50 2.52 14.25 11.35
CA TYR A 50 3.40 15.40 11.18
C TYR A 50 3.50 15.84 9.71
N ARG A 51 3.57 14.89 8.77
CA ARG A 51 3.73 15.17 7.33
C ARG A 51 2.44 15.59 6.63
N LEU A 52 1.27 15.26 7.17
CA LEU A 52 -0.06 15.51 6.60
C LEU A 52 -0.98 16.26 7.58
N PRO A 53 -0.64 17.50 7.98
CA PRO A 53 -1.53 18.28 8.84
C PRO A 53 -2.88 18.51 8.13
N GLY A 54 -3.97 18.15 8.81
CA GLY A 54 -5.34 18.27 8.29
C GLY A 54 -5.92 17.00 7.66
N ALA A 55 -5.13 15.92 7.50
CA ALA A 55 -5.65 14.59 7.20
C ALA A 55 -6.07 13.84 8.47
N PHE A 56 -6.99 12.89 8.32
CA PHE A 56 -7.31 11.91 9.35
C PHE A 56 -6.34 10.73 9.22
N ILE A 57 -5.53 10.48 10.24
CA ILE A 57 -4.48 9.45 10.23
C ILE A 57 -4.84 8.34 11.20
N TRP A 58 -4.80 7.10 10.72
CA TRP A 58 -5.19 5.90 11.47
C TRP A 58 -4.11 4.84 11.45
N GLY A 59 -3.93 4.19 12.60
CA GLY A 59 -3.11 3.00 12.75
C GLY A 59 -3.85 1.73 12.34
N ASN A 60 -3.10 0.63 12.21
CA ASN A 60 -3.70 -0.72 12.19
C ASN A 60 -4.52 -0.91 13.47
N ASP A 61 -5.68 -1.57 13.36
CA ASP A 61 -6.57 -1.91 14.48
C ASP A 61 -7.32 -0.74 15.16
N GLU A 62 -7.18 0.49 14.65
CA GLU A 62 -8.05 1.60 15.06
C GLU A 62 -9.38 1.52 14.29
N GLU A 63 -10.52 1.59 15.00
CA GLU A 63 -11.82 1.77 14.35
C GLU A 63 -11.83 3.11 13.62
N VAL A 64 -11.88 3.07 12.29
CA VAL A 64 -11.90 4.28 11.48
C VAL A 64 -13.27 4.99 11.68
N PRO A 65 -13.31 6.21 12.22
CA PRO A 65 -14.57 6.91 12.50
C PRO A 65 -15.22 7.51 11.26
N CYS A 66 -14.50 7.57 10.13
CA CYS A 66 -15.11 7.94 8.86
C CYS A 66 -15.95 6.76 8.38
N ARG A 67 -17.27 6.98 8.27
CA ARG A 67 -18.16 6.02 7.60
C ARG A 67 -17.62 5.81 6.18
N GLU A 68 -17.61 4.57 5.73
CA GLU A 68 -17.16 4.17 4.39
C GLU A 68 -17.87 4.95 3.27
N ASP A 69 -19.04 5.50 3.59
CA ASP A 69 -19.96 6.21 2.71
C ASP A 69 -19.85 7.74 2.81
N ASP A 70 -18.86 8.29 3.51
CA ASP A 70 -18.64 9.74 3.55
C ASP A 70 -18.21 10.21 2.15
N GLU A 71 -19.20 10.58 1.33
CA GLU A 71 -19.00 11.12 -0.01
C GLU A 71 -17.93 12.23 0.02
N GLY A 72 -16.90 12.07 -0.81
CA GLY A 72 -15.83 13.06 -0.96
C GLY A 72 -14.57 12.85 -0.10
N VAL A 73 -14.47 11.75 0.66
CA VAL A 73 -13.21 11.34 1.30
C VAL A 73 -12.31 10.59 0.32
N ILE A 74 -11.03 10.95 0.28
CA ILE A 74 -10.00 10.24 -0.48
C ILE A 74 -9.15 9.41 0.48
N TRP A 75 -9.08 8.11 0.21
CA TRP A 75 -8.39 7.15 1.05
C TRP A 75 -6.99 6.82 0.53
N PHE A 76 -6.05 6.71 1.46
CA PHE A 76 -4.68 6.31 1.22
C PHE A 76 -4.31 5.19 2.20
N TYR A 77 -3.79 4.08 1.69
CA TYR A 77 -3.35 2.94 2.49
C TYR A 77 -1.87 2.67 2.24
N ASP A 78 -1.04 2.92 3.26
CA ASP A 78 0.39 2.57 3.26
C ASP A 78 0.62 1.21 3.92
N GLU A 79 1.42 0.39 3.26
CA GLU A 79 1.65 -1.01 3.63
C GLU A 79 0.37 -1.83 3.77
N PHE A 80 -0.58 -1.63 2.84
CA PHE A 80 -1.93 -2.18 2.93
C PHE A 80 -2.01 -3.71 3.09
N ASP A 81 -1.05 -4.47 2.57
CA ASP A 81 -1.02 -5.95 2.66
C ASP A 81 -0.69 -6.43 4.08
N TRP A 82 -0.23 -5.51 4.93
CA TRP A 82 0.10 -5.74 6.34
C TRP A 82 -0.98 -5.24 7.30
N LEU A 83 -1.98 -4.51 6.80
CA LEU A 83 -3.06 -3.96 7.63
C LEU A 83 -4.25 -4.91 7.63
N ASP A 84 -4.81 -5.16 8.81
CA ASP A 84 -6.00 -5.98 8.99
C ASP A 84 -7.30 -5.19 8.68
N SER A 85 -7.22 -3.86 8.65
CA SER A 85 -8.33 -2.95 8.43
C SER A 85 -8.49 -2.45 6.98
N THR A 86 -7.65 -2.90 6.04
CA THR A 86 -7.72 -2.40 4.65
C THR A 86 -9.03 -2.80 3.98
N LYS A 87 -9.65 -1.83 3.30
CA LYS A 87 -10.82 -2.03 2.44
C LYS A 87 -10.59 -1.42 1.07
N ILE A 88 -11.28 -1.95 0.06
CA ILE A 88 -11.20 -1.44 -1.31
C ILE A 88 -12.23 -0.31 -1.48
N HIS A 89 -11.75 0.93 -1.64
CA HIS A 89 -12.55 2.12 -1.84
C HIS A 89 -12.40 2.66 -3.25
N ALA A 90 -13.50 3.11 -3.85
CA ALA A 90 -13.46 3.77 -5.15
C ALA A 90 -12.56 5.02 -5.07
N GLY A 91 -11.65 5.18 -6.03
CA GLY A 91 -10.74 6.32 -6.12
C GLY A 91 -9.63 6.37 -5.05
N ALA A 92 -9.44 5.30 -4.29
CA ALA A 92 -8.39 5.23 -3.26
C ALA A 92 -7.01 4.86 -3.80
N TYR A 93 -5.99 5.11 -2.98
CA TYR A 93 -4.57 4.93 -3.30
C TYR A 93 -3.96 3.89 -2.37
N TYR A 94 -3.26 2.91 -2.95
CA TYR A 94 -2.70 1.78 -2.23
C TYR A 94 -1.22 1.63 -2.55
N ALA A 95 -0.38 1.47 -1.53
CA ALA A 95 1.02 1.12 -1.71
C ALA A 95 1.45 0.05 -0.70
N THR A 96 2.25 -0.94 -1.12
CA THR A 96 2.78 -1.95 -0.20
C THR A 96 4.07 -2.61 -0.67
N THR A 97 4.80 -3.18 0.27
CA THR A 97 5.67 -4.34 0.09
C THR A 97 4.83 -5.59 0.37
N PRO A 98 4.78 -6.61 -0.51
CA PRO A 98 3.96 -7.80 -0.27
C PRO A 98 4.28 -8.49 1.06
N LYS A 99 3.24 -8.92 1.78
CA LYS A 99 3.36 -9.64 3.07
C LYS A 99 3.79 -11.09 2.90
N PHE A 100 3.34 -11.74 1.83
CA PHE A 100 3.65 -13.13 1.51
C PHE A 100 3.53 -13.42 0.01
N LEU A 101 4.13 -14.53 -0.42
CA LEU A 101 4.05 -15.01 -1.80
C LEU A 101 2.78 -15.83 -1.98
N ARG A 102 1.93 -15.41 -2.91
CA ARG A 102 0.66 -16.06 -3.23
C ARG A 102 0.85 -17.19 -4.23
N THR A 103 0.09 -18.26 -4.07
CA THR A 103 0.04 -19.39 -4.99
C THR A 103 -1.14 -19.19 -5.93
N LEU A 104 -0.88 -19.28 -7.24
CA LEU A 104 -1.95 -19.22 -8.24
C LEU A 104 -2.97 -20.35 -8.02
N GLY A 105 -4.25 -19.99 -7.94
CA GLY A 105 -5.36 -20.91 -7.71
C GLY A 105 -5.70 -21.16 -6.23
N GLU A 106 -4.82 -20.78 -5.29
CA GLU A 106 -5.15 -20.75 -3.86
C GLU A 106 -5.68 -19.37 -3.46
N GLN A 107 -4.91 -18.33 -3.80
CA GLN A 107 -5.37 -16.95 -3.69
C GLN A 107 -6.03 -16.50 -4.99
N THR A 108 -7.14 -15.79 -4.82
CA THR A 108 -8.06 -15.29 -5.83
C THR A 108 -8.45 -13.86 -5.45
N ALA A 109 -9.02 -13.10 -6.38
CA ALA A 109 -9.47 -11.74 -6.08
C ALA A 109 -10.59 -11.70 -5.01
N GLU A 110 -11.33 -12.81 -4.86
CA GLU A 110 -12.42 -12.95 -3.89
C GLU A 110 -11.94 -13.21 -2.46
N ASN A 111 -10.75 -13.78 -2.29
CA ASN A 111 -10.23 -14.19 -0.97
C ASN A 111 -8.86 -13.56 -0.61
N ASP A 112 -8.27 -12.76 -1.49
CA ASP A 112 -7.02 -12.06 -1.27
C ASP A 112 -7.11 -10.59 -1.69
N LEU A 113 -6.83 -9.70 -0.74
CA LEU A 113 -6.94 -8.25 -0.90
C LEU A 113 -6.05 -7.70 -2.03
N LEU A 114 -4.80 -8.15 -2.13
CA LEU A 114 -3.85 -7.64 -3.14
C LEU A 114 -4.33 -8.03 -4.53
N LEU A 115 -4.78 -9.28 -4.73
CA LEU A 115 -5.33 -9.71 -6.00
C LEU A 115 -6.66 -8.99 -6.32
N GLY A 116 -7.49 -8.74 -5.32
CA GLY A 116 -8.70 -7.92 -5.46
C GLY A 116 -8.39 -6.48 -5.90
N LEU A 117 -7.35 -5.86 -5.34
CA LEU A 117 -6.88 -4.53 -5.73
C LEU A 117 -6.32 -4.50 -7.16
N ILE A 118 -5.64 -5.57 -7.59
CA ILE A 118 -5.19 -5.70 -8.99
C ILE A 118 -6.40 -5.70 -9.92
N GLU A 119 -7.46 -6.45 -9.63
CA GLU A 119 -8.68 -6.43 -10.45
C GLU A 119 -9.38 -5.06 -10.41
N ALA A 120 -9.46 -4.44 -9.23
CA ALA A 120 -10.04 -3.12 -9.04
C ALA A 120 -9.28 -2.01 -9.78
N ASN A 121 -8.03 -2.25 -10.18
CA ASN A 121 -7.19 -1.33 -10.94
C ASN A 121 -7.00 -1.76 -12.41
N ASP A 122 -7.97 -2.47 -13.00
CA ASP A 122 -7.91 -2.93 -14.39
C ASP A 122 -6.65 -3.79 -14.70
N ARG A 123 -6.17 -4.53 -13.69
CA ARG A 123 -4.94 -5.34 -13.72
C ARG A 123 -3.66 -4.54 -13.92
N GLN A 124 -3.70 -3.24 -13.64
CA GLN A 124 -2.54 -2.36 -13.68
C GLN A 124 -1.95 -2.18 -12.29
N LEU A 125 -0.64 -2.02 -12.21
CA LEU A 125 0.06 -1.63 -10.99
C LEU A 125 1.35 -0.89 -11.36
N CYS A 126 1.81 -0.04 -10.44
CA CYS A 126 3.12 0.56 -10.52
C CYS A 126 4.12 -0.27 -9.71
N ARG A 127 5.34 -0.38 -10.23
CA ARG A 127 6.48 -0.98 -9.53
C ARG A 127 7.70 -0.10 -9.71
N TYR A 128 8.35 0.20 -8.61
CA TYR A 128 9.54 1.03 -8.57
C TYR A 128 10.71 0.25 -7.99
N THR A 129 11.90 0.60 -8.46
CA THR A 129 13.18 0.12 -7.93
C THR A 129 13.88 1.24 -7.18
N TRP A 130 14.96 0.91 -6.48
CA TRP A 130 15.74 1.91 -5.77
C TRP A 130 16.44 2.86 -6.73
N PRO A 131 16.57 4.15 -6.36
CA PRO A 131 17.22 5.16 -7.19
C PRO A 131 18.76 5.08 -7.15
N VAL A 132 19.33 4.10 -6.45
CA VAL A 132 20.77 3.92 -6.22
C VAL A 132 21.15 2.47 -6.40
N ASP A 133 22.43 2.22 -6.67
CA ASP A 133 22.98 0.86 -6.70
C ASP A 133 22.95 0.25 -5.30
N LEU A 134 22.31 -0.92 -5.18
CA LEU A 134 22.20 -1.69 -3.95
C LEU A 134 22.86 -3.06 -4.06
N SER A 135 23.75 -3.28 -5.03
CA SER A 135 24.32 -4.61 -5.30
C SER A 135 24.91 -5.29 -4.07
N ASP A 136 25.64 -4.55 -3.23
CA ASP A 136 26.23 -5.08 -2.00
C ASP A 136 25.15 -5.45 -0.96
N ILE A 137 24.16 -4.58 -0.77
CA ILE A 137 23.02 -4.81 0.13
C ILE A 137 22.20 -6.02 -0.33
N LEU A 138 21.99 -6.17 -1.64
CA LEU A 138 21.26 -7.32 -2.20
C LEU A 138 22.05 -8.62 -2.04
N LYS A 139 23.38 -8.57 -2.13
CA LYS A 139 24.25 -9.73 -1.90
C LYS A 139 24.19 -10.16 -0.44
N GLU A 140 24.27 -9.23 0.50
CA GLU A 140 24.12 -9.50 1.93
C GLU A 140 22.72 -10.02 2.25
N ALA A 141 21.67 -9.36 1.75
CA ALA A 141 20.29 -9.79 1.96
C ALA A 141 20.05 -11.22 1.43
N ARG A 142 20.62 -11.58 0.28
CA ARG A 142 20.50 -12.94 -0.26
C ARG A 142 21.13 -14.00 0.65
N ALA A 143 22.14 -13.64 1.44
CA ALA A 143 22.77 -14.54 2.40
C ALA A 143 22.04 -14.58 3.75
N SER A 144 21.35 -13.51 4.13
CA SER A 144 20.71 -13.36 5.45
C SER A 144 19.23 -13.73 5.50
N TYR A 145 18.53 -13.72 4.37
CA TYR A 145 17.09 -13.99 4.29
C TYR A 145 16.81 -15.32 3.60
N SER A 146 15.68 -15.95 3.94
CA SER A 146 15.18 -17.07 3.16
C SER A 146 14.88 -16.63 1.71
N PRO A 147 14.85 -17.58 0.74
CA PRO A 147 14.50 -17.25 -0.63
C PRO A 147 13.15 -16.53 -0.76
N GLU A 148 12.14 -16.90 0.03
CA GLU A 148 10.83 -16.26 0.00
C GLU A 148 10.88 -14.83 0.55
N GLU A 149 11.52 -14.61 1.70
CA GLU A 149 11.69 -13.27 2.26
C GLU A 149 12.49 -12.36 1.34
N PHE A 150 13.52 -12.88 0.66
CA PHE A 150 14.29 -12.11 -0.32
C PHE A 150 13.42 -11.66 -1.49
N ARG A 151 12.62 -12.57 -2.06
CA ARG A 151 11.67 -12.27 -3.15
C ARG A 151 10.65 -11.20 -2.74
N LEU A 152 10.11 -11.30 -1.52
CA LEU A 152 9.14 -10.35 -0.99
C LEU A 152 9.75 -8.98 -0.75
N LEU A 153 10.78 -8.91 0.08
CA LEU A 153 11.27 -7.66 0.64
C LEU A 153 12.19 -6.90 -0.33
N TYR A 154 12.93 -7.63 -1.17
CA TYR A 154 13.96 -7.04 -2.04
C TYR A 154 13.63 -7.14 -3.53
N LEU A 155 12.80 -8.10 -3.94
CA LEU A 155 12.29 -8.09 -5.31
C LEU A 155 10.91 -7.44 -5.39
N GLY A 156 10.10 -7.47 -4.33
CA GLY A 156 8.70 -7.01 -4.39
C GLY A 156 7.82 -7.97 -5.17
N GLU A 157 8.20 -9.24 -5.22
CA GLU A 157 7.38 -10.31 -5.79
C GLU A 157 6.26 -10.67 -4.83
N PHE A 158 5.10 -11.04 -5.37
CA PHE A 158 3.92 -11.42 -4.59
C PHE A 158 3.27 -12.71 -5.10
N LEU A 159 3.85 -13.35 -6.13
CA LEU A 159 3.42 -14.63 -6.69
C LEU A 159 4.57 -15.63 -6.61
N LYS A 160 4.26 -16.90 -6.36
CA LYS A 160 5.24 -17.99 -6.33
C LYS A 160 5.75 -18.34 -7.72
#